data_AF-A0A174WZQ8-F1
#
_entry.id   AF-A0A174WZQ8-F1
#
_cell.length_a   1.000
_cell.length_b   1.000
_cell.length_c   1.000
_cell.angle_alpha   90.00
_cell.angle_beta   90.00
_cell.angle_gamma   90.00
#
_symmetry.space_group_name_H-M   'P 1'
#
loop_
_entity.id
_entity.type
_entity.pdbx_description
1 polymer ?
#
loop_
_entity_poly.entity_id
_entity_poly.type
_entity_poly.pdbx_seq_one_letter_code
_entity_poly.pdbx_strand_id
1 'polypeptide(L)'
;MVTVSKHAVRRLKEHCGLNKRSAQRMADKAFTDGIRHSDTRGRLNKWVTSLYFYNRTADNIRLYGDKAYIFAESTLVTVIQIPPDLRKYMPWK
;
A
#
# COMPACT_ATOMS: atom_id res chain seq x y z
N MET A 1 9.61 11.13 5.75
CA MET A 1 9.04 11.51 4.45
C MET A 1 9.44 10.45 3.45
N VAL A 2 8.49 9.87 2.74
CA VAL A 2 8.75 8.82 1.74
C VAL A 2 8.98 9.40 0.35
N THR A 3 9.70 8.69 -0.51
CA THR A 3 9.81 9.03 -1.93
C THR A 3 8.66 8.38 -2.69
N VAL A 4 7.95 9.12 -3.55
CA VAL A 4 6.92 8.52 -4.41
C VAL A 4 7.44 8.41 -5.84
N SER A 5 7.56 7.19 -6.34
CA SER A 5 8.02 6.95 -7.71
C SER A 5 7.07 7.55 -8.74
N LYS A 6 7.58 7.89 -9.93
CA LYS A 6 6.75 8.36 -11.06
C LYS A 6 5.63 7.37 -11.39
N HIS A 7 5.93 6.07 -11.27
CA HIS A 7 4.95 5.01 -11.48
C HIS A 7 3.80 5.06 -10.46
N ALA A 8 4.12 5.18 -9.17
CA ALA A 8 3.13 5.30 -8.11
C ALA A 8 2.27 6.57 -8.22
N VAL A 9 2.87 7.72 -8.57
CA VAL A 9 2.10 8.96 -8.82
C VAL A 9 1.09 8.74 -9.94
N ARG A 10 1.51 8.11 -11.04
CA ARG A 10 0.63 7.82 -12.18
C ARG A 10 -0.53 6.90 -11.78
N ARG A 11 -0.25 5.79 -11.08
CA ARG A 11 -1.26 4.86 -10.56
C ARG A 11 -2.29 5.56 -9.66
N LEU A 12 -1.82 6.39 -8.73
CA LEU A 12 -2.69 7.14 -7.82
C LEU A 12 -3.52 8.21 -8.54
N LYS A 13 -3.01 8.81 -9.62
CA LYS A 13 -3.78 9.72 -10.45
C LYS A 13 -4.84 8.98 -11.26
N GLU A 14 -4.47 7.91 -11.95
CA GLU A 14 -5.35 7.12 -12.82
C GLU A 14 -6.48 6.45 -12.04
N HIS A 15 -6.17 5.82 -10.90
CA HIS A 15 -7.15 5.03 -10.15
C HIS A 15 -7.86 5.80 -9.03
N CYS A 16 -7.30 6.93 -8.57
CA CYS A 16 -7.82 7.64 -7.40
C CYS A 16 -8.00 9.15 -7.64
N GLY A 17 -7.70 9.65 -8.84
CA GLY A 17 -7.80 11.09 -9.16
C GLY A 17 -6.81 11.98 -8.38
N LEU A 18 -5.81 11.40 -7.70
CA LEU A 18 -4.95 12.17 -6.80
C LEU A 18 -3.87 12.94 -7.56
N ASN A 19 -3.75 14.23 -7.25
CA ASN A 19 -2.61 15.04 -7.68
C ASN A 19 -1.33 14.65 -6.90
N LYS A 20 -0.15 15.08 -7.39
CA LYS A 20 1.16 14.71 -6.82
C LYS A 20 1.27 15.00 -5.32
N ARG A 21 0.77 16.15 -4.84
CA ARG A 21 0.82 16.50 -3.40
C ARG A 21 -0.06 15.57 -2.57
N SER A 22 -1.25 15.24 -3.06
CA SER A 22 -2.16 14.34 -2.38
C SER A 22 -1.63 12.92 -2.36
N ALA A 23 -1.03 12.46 -3.46
CA ALA A 23 -0.35 11.17 -3.54
C ALA A 23 0.79 11.08 -2.52
N GLN A 24 1.61 12.12 -2.40
CA GLN A 24 2.68 12.21 -1.40
C GLN A 24 2.13 12.10 0.03
N ARG A 25 1.14 12.93 0.37
CA ARG A 25 0.50 12.90 1.70
C ARG A 25 -0.09 11.53 2.05
N MET A 26 -0.72 10.86 1.09
CA MET A 26 -1.28 9.52 1.30
C MET A 26 -0.18 8.47 1.47
N ALA A 27 0.92 8.58 0.72
CA ALA A 27 2.06 7.69 0.87
C ALA A 27 2.72 7.85 2.25
N ASP A 28 2.92 9.09 2.71
CA ASP A 28 3.48 9.36 4.04
C ASP A 28 2.58 8.80 5.15
N LYS A 29 1.25 9.00 5.07
CA LYS A 29 0.30 8.40 6.02
C LYS A 29 0.32 6.88 5.99
N ALA A 30 0.28 6.26 4.81
CA ALA A 30 0.30 4.81 4.71
C ALA A 30 1.60 4.23 5.27
N PHE A 31 2.73 4.90 5.08
CA PHE A 31 4.02 4.46 5.59
C PHE A 31 4.08 4.47 7.13
N THR A 32 3.63 5.57 7.74
CA THR A 32 3.65 5.76 9.20
C THR A 32 2.53 4.98 9.89
N ASP A 33 1.30 5.16 9.42
CA ASP A 33 0.09 4.72 10.11
C ASP A 33 -0.48 3.43 9.54
N GLY A 34 -0.08 2.99 8.36
CA GLY A 34 -0.61 1.80 7.71
C GLY A 34 -0.33 0.51 8.51
N ILE A 35 -1.29 -0.41 8.41
CA ILE A 35 -1.23 -1.76 8.99
C ILE A 35 -0.07 -2.50 8.33
N ARG A 36 0.81 -3.09 9.14
CA ARG A 36 1.97 -3.85 8.64
C ARG A 36 1.54 -5.23 8.19
N HIS A 37 2.32 -5.82 7.29
CA HIS A 37 2.17 -7.23 6.94
C HIS A 37 2.14 -8.13 8.18
N SER A 38 3.01 -7.88 9.17
CA SER A 38 3.05 -8.60 10.46
C SER A 38 1.75 -8.53 11.28
N ASP A 39 0.95 -7.48 11.08
CA ASP A 39 -0.28 -7.25 11.84
C ASP A 39 -1.48 -7.96 11.19
N THR A 40 -1.33 -8.41 9.94
CA THR A 40 -2.37 -9.12 9.20
C THR A 40 -2.38 -10.61 9.53
N ARG A 41 -3.55 -11.25 9.47
CA ARG A 41 -3.72 -12.69 9.75
C ARG A 41 -4.58 -13.37 8.68
N GLY A 42 -4.56 -14.70 8.65
CA GLY A 42 -5.47 -15.52 7.85
C GLY A 42 -5.46 -15.20 6.34
N ARG A 43 -6.64 -15.03 5.74
CA ARG A 43 -6.80 -14.75 4.30
C ARG A 43 -6.13 -13.45 3.86
N LEU A 44 -6.21 -12.40 4.68
CA LEU A 44 -5.57 -11.12 4.38
C LEU A 44 -4.05 -11.25 4.36
N ASN A 45 -3.47 -11.94 5.34
CA ASN A 45 -2.02 -12.18 5.37
C ASN A 45 -1.54 -12.95 4.13
N LYS A 46 -2.25 -14.02 3.74
CA LYS A 46 -1.92 -14.77 2.51
C LYS A 46 -1.93 -13.87 1.27
N TRP A 47 -2.91 -12.98 1.16
CA TRP A 47 -2.98 -12.03 0.06
C TRP A 47 -1.81 -11.02 0.09
N VAL A 48 -1.51 -10.41 1.24
CA VAL A 48 -0.36 -9.51 1.38
C VAL A 48 0.96 -10.21 1.04
N THR A 49 1.15 -11.45 1.50
CA THR A 49 2.31 -12.29 1.17
C THR A 49 2.40 -12.53 -0.35
N SER A 50 1.28 -12.71 -1.05
CA SER A 50 1.31 -12.86 -2.51
C SER A 50 1.79 -11.59 -3.24
N LEU A 51 1.50 -10.40 -2.71
CA LEU A 51 1.97 -9.14 -3.26
C LEU A 51 3.50 -8.98 -3.16
N TYR A 52 4.10 -9.51 -2.09
CA TYR A 52 5.56 -9.56 -1.93
C TYR A 52 6.22 -10.38 -3.05
N PHE A 53 5.69 -11.57 -3.34
CA PHE A 53 6.26 -12.44 -4.39
C PHE A 53 6.16 -11.83 -5.81
N TYR A 54 5.12 -11.02 -6.05
CA TYR A 54 4.97 -10.30 -7.32
C TYR A 54 5.92 -9.09 -7.42
N ASN A 55 6.24 -8.45 -6.29
CA ASN A 55 7.13 -7.30 -6.21
C ASN A 55 8.35 -7.63 -5.35
N ARG A 56 9.26 -8.48 -5.84
CA ARG A 56 10.36 -9.06 -5.03
C ARG A 56 11.29 -8.04 -4.36
N THR A 57 11.25 -6.77 -4.75
CA THR A 57 12.01 -5.66 -4.14
C THR A 57 11.22 -4.91 -3.07
N ALA A 58 9.95 -5.24 -2.85
CA ALA A 58 9.11 -4.59 -1.87
C ALA A 58 9.24 -5.26 -0.51
N ASP A 59 10.01 -4.66 0.37
CA ASP A 59 10.23 -5.11 1.74
C ASP A 59 9.17 -4.58 2.73
N ASN A 60 8.40 -3.58 2.33
CA ASN A 60 7.51 -2.85 3.22
C ASN A 60 6.14 -2.62 2.58
N ILE A 61 5.19 -3.51 2.91
CA ILE A 61 3.79 -3.41 2.47
C ILE A 61 2.93 -2.84 3.60
N ARG A 62 2.15 -1.81 3.28
CA ARG A 62 1.25 -1.13 4.21
C ARG A 62 -0.17 -1.11 3.68
N LEU A 63 -1.12 -1.54 4.50
CA LEU A 63 -2.54 -1.39 4.19
C LEU A 63 -3.06 -0.11 4.85
N TYR A 64 -3.67 0.76 4.05
CA TYR A 64 -4.21 2.03 4.54
C TYR A 64 -5.45 2.43 3.74
N GLY A 65 -6.52 2.78 4.45
CA GLY A 65 -7.84 2.98 3.86
C GLY A 65 -8.27 1.71 3.13
N ASP A 66 -8.38 1.78 1.81
CA ASP A 66 -8.76 0.66 0.98
C ASP A 66 -7.67 0.16 0.03
N LYS A 67 -6.41 0.57 0.25
CA LYS A 67 -5.30 0.28 -0.67
C LYS A 67 -4.13 -0.38 0.05
N ALA A 68 -3.43 -1.21 -0.69
CA ALA A 68 -2.10 -1.69 -0.35
C ALA A 68 -1.07 -0.79 -1.00
N TYR A 69 -0.24 -0.16 -0.18
CA TYR A 69 0.90 0.64 -0.58
C TYR A 69 2.15 -0.23 -0.50
N ILE A 70 2.85 -0.37 -1.61
CA ILE A 70 3.99 -1.28 -1.77
C ILE A 70 5.25 -0.44 -1.88
N PHE A 71 6.05 -0.46 -0.82
CA PHE A 71 7.31 0.27 -0.73
C PHE A 71 8.50 -0.66 -0.93
N ALA A 72 9.53 -0.13 -1.59
CA ALA A 72 10.90 -0.62 -1.49
C ALA A 72 11.65 0.37 -0.60
N GLU A 73 12.06 -0.09 0.58
CA GLU A 73 12.56 0.72 1.69
C GLU A 73 11.55 1.84 2.06
N SER A 74 11.89 3.08 1.72
CA SER A 74 11.06 4.29 1.92
C SER A 74 10.52 4.85 0.60
N THR A 75 10.61 4.10 -0.51
CA THR A 75 10.13 4.53 -1.82
C THR A 75 8.85 3.80 -2.20
N LEU A 76 7.75 4.53 -2.43
CA LEU A 76 6.49 3.97 -2.93
C LEU A 76 6.64 3.58 -4.40
N VAL A 77 6.60 2.27 -4.66
CA VAL A 77 6.75 1.69 -6.00
C VAL A 77 5.40 1.62 -6.69
N THR A 78 4.39 1.07 -6.01
CA THR A 78 3.06 0.89 -6.58
C THR A 78 1.97 0.89 -5.50
N VAL A 79 0.72 1.04 -5.94
CA VAL A 79 -0.47 1.01 -5.09
C VAL A 79 -1.50 0.10 -5.74
N ILE A 80 -2.07 -0.81 -4.94
CA ILE A 80 -3.04 -1.81 -5.40
C ILE A 80 -4.31 -1.71 -4.56
N GLN A 81 -5.46 -1.88 -5.19
CA GLN A 81 -6.75 -1.92 -4.52
C GLN A 81 -6.87 -3.19 -3.68
N ILE A 82 -7.25 -3.07 -2.40
CA ILE A 82 -7.54 -4.24 -1.57
C ILE A 82 -8.84 -4.89 -2.09
N PRO A 83 -8.85 -6.21 -2.35
CA PRO A 83 -10.06 -6.94 -2.72
C PRO A 83 -11.20 -6.67 -1.72
N PRO A 84 -12.41 -6.32 -2.19
CA PRO A 84 -13.51 -5.95 -1.30
C PRO A 84 -13.83 -7.00 -0.23
N ASP A 85 -13.73 -8.28 -0.57
CA ASP A 85 -13.98 -9.41 0.34
C ASP A 85 -12.90 -9.56 1.43
N LEU A 86 -11.73 -8.96 1.24
CA LEU A 86 -10.64 -8.99 2.21
C LEU A 86 -10.64 -7.80 3.17
N ARG A 87 -11.31 -6.69 2.84
CA ARG A 87 -11.36 -5.49 3.68
C ARG A 87 -11.90 -5.75 5.09
N LYS A 88 -12.87 -6.67 5.22
CA LYS A 88 -13.44 -7.08 6.51
C LYS A 88 -12.44 -7.74 7.48
N TYR A 89 -11.29 -8.18 6.99
CA TYR A 89 -10.23 -8.78 7.79
C TYR A 89 -9.13 -7.78 8.16
N MET A 90 -9.23 -6.52 7.73
CA MET A 90 -8.26 -5.50 8.13
C MET A 90 -8.41 -5.23 9.63
N PRO A 91 -7.33 -5.34 10.42
CA PRO A 91 -7.37 -4.92 11.81
C PRO A 91 -7.67 -3.42 11.89
N TRP A 92 -8.56 -3.04 12.81
CA TRP A 92 -8.86 -1.62 13.05
C TRP A 92 -7.61 -0.90 13.56
N LYS A 93 -7.41 0.32 13.10
CA LYS A 93 -6.45 1.28 13.63
C LYS A 93 -7.14 2.61 13.88
#